data_AF-A0A934ITE5-F1
#
_entry.id   AF-A0A934ITE5-F1
#
_cell.length_a   1.000
_cell.length_b   1.000
_cell.length_c   1.000
_cell.angle_alpha   90.00
_cell.angle_beta   90.00
_cell.angle_gamma   90.00
#
_symmetry.space_group_name_H-M   'P 1'
#
loop_
_entity.id
_entity.type
_entity.pdbx_description
1 polymer ?
#
loop_
_entity_poly.entity_id
_entity_poly.type
_entity_poly.pdbx_seq_one_letter_code
_entity_poly.pdbx_strand_id
1 'polypeptide(L)'
;MRFILAAAALLTFAAPALAAAPTEEQKAEFYEVCVGISQNTELCTCKAEAAMTLIDERFMSVVIASMKGGSPAAADYDAYNTYVAKSNQVCKPNY
;
A
#
# COMPACT_ATOMS: atom_id res chain seq x y z
N MET A 1 4.05 -40.10 -40.23
CA MET A 1 5.21 -39.20 -40.02
C MET A 1 4.70 -37.76 -40.05
N ARG A 2 4.90 -37.01 -38.96
CA ARG A 2 4.86 -35.53 -38.84
C ARG A 2 3.48 -34.90 -39.01
N PHE A 3 2.67 -34.80 -37.94
CA PHE A 3 2.69 -33.67 -37.00
C PHE A 3 2.90 -32.32 -37.70
N ILE A 4 1.81 -31.66 -38.08
CA ILE A 4 1.79 -30.20 -38.19
C ILE A 4 0.69 -29.72 -37.26
N LEU A 5 1.11 -29.55 -36.00
CA LEU A 5 0.39 -28.83 -34.96
C LEU A 5 0.17 -27.39 -35.46
N ALA A 6 -1.08 -27.07 -35.80
CA ALA A 6 -1.50 -25.69 -36.00
C ALA A 6 -1.39 -24.98 -34.64
N ALA A 7 -0.35 -24.17 -34.52
CA ALA A 7 -0.04 -23.36 -33.35
C ALA A 7 -1.20 -22.39 -33.07
N ALA A 8 -2.04 -22.74 -32.11
CA ALA A 8 -2.88 -21.76 -31.41
C ALA A 8 -1.94 -20.86 -30.61
N ALA A 9 -1.53 -19.75 -31.22
CA ALA A 9 -0.84 -18.67 -30.54
C ALA A 9 -1.78 -18.10 -29.47
N LEU A 10 -1.65 -18.63 -28.25
CA LEU A 10 -2.11 -17.98 -27.03
C LEU A 10 -1.34 -16.65 -26.91
N LEU A 11 -1.94 -15.60 -27.47
CA LEU A 11 -1.65 -14.23 -27.12
C LEU A 11 -2.03 -14.06 -25.64
N THR A 12 -1.10 -14.40 -24.75
CA THR A 12 -1.18 -13.96 -23.36
C THR A 12 -1.00 -12.45 -23.36
N PHE A 13 -2.12 -11.74 -23.47
CA PHE A 13 -2.21 -10.35 -23.05
C PHE A 13 -1.85 -10.33 -21.56
N ALA A 14 -0.59 -10.07 -21.27
CA ALA A 14 -0.17 -9.63 -19.94
C ALA A 14 -0.78 -8.24 -19.75
N ALA A 15 -2.00 -8.19 -19.22
CA ALA A 15 -2.54 -6.96 -18.69
C ALA A 15 -1.53 -6.46 -17.63
N PRO A 16 -1.16 -5.17 -17.63
CA PRO A 16 -0.34 -4.64 -16.56
C PRO A 16 -1.07 -4.92 -15.26
N ALA A 17 -0.40 -5.60 -14.33
CA ALA A 17 -0.94 -5.81 -12.99
C ALA A 17 -1.13 -4.43 -12.36
N LEU A 18 -2.36 -3.91 -12.41
CA LEU A 18 -2.76 -2.75 -11.63
C LEU A 18 -2.50 -3.11 -10.17
N ALA A 19 -1.66 -2.32 -9.50
CA ALA A 19 -1.40 -2.54 -8.09
C ALA A 19 -2.72 -2.47 -7.32
N ALA A 20 -3.05 -3.55 -6.60
CA ALA A 20 -4.30 -3.67 -5.90
C ALA A 20 -4.37 -2.63 -4.76
N ALA A 21 -5.58 -2.16 -4.45
CA ALA A 21 -5.80 -1.41 -3.23
C ALA A 21 -5.41 -2.28 -2.00
N PRO A 22 -5.04 -1.67 -0.87
CA PRO A 22 -4.72 -2.43 0.33
C PRO A 22 -5.91 -3.27 0.80
N THR A 23 -5.64 -4.34 1.56
CA THR A 23 -6.70 -5.20 2.10
C THR A 23 -7.25 -4.67 3.42
N GLU A 24 -8.44 -5.14 3.82
CA GLU A 24 -9.00 -4.78 5.13
C GLU A 24 -8.15 -5.31 6.30
N GLU A 25 -7.46 -6.44 6.12
CA GLU A 25 -6.50 -6.95 7.10
C GLU A 25 -5.32 -5.99 7.28
N GLN A 26 -4.78 -5.46 6.17
CA GLN A 26 -3.71 -4.46 6.26
C GLN A 26 -4.20 -3.16 6.88
N LYS A 27 -5.43 -2.74 6.59
CA LYS A 27 -6.06 -1.58 7.24
C LYS A 27 -6.15 -1.76 8.75
N ALA A 28 -6.60 -2.94 9.19
CA ALA A 28 -6.70 -3.28 10.61
C ALA A 28 -5.32 -3.31 11.27
N GLU A 29 -4.31 -3.93 10.64
CA GLU A 29 -2.95 -3.95 11.15
C GLU A 29 -2.34 -2.55 11.23
N PHE A 30 -2.53 -1.72 10.21
CA PHE A 30 -2.13 -0.31 10.23
C PHE A 30 -2.75 0.41 11.42
N TYR A 31 -4.06 0.26 11.61
CA TYR A 31 -4.80 0.90 12.70
C TYR A 31 -4.24 0.49 14.07
N GLU A 32 -4.09 -0.81 14.32
CA GLU A 32 -3.59 -1.34 15.58
C GLU A 32 -2.17 -0.82 15.89
N VAL A 33 -1.27 -0.86 14.91
CA VAL A 33 0.11 -0.35 15.08
C VAL A 33 0.09 1.16 15.34
N CYS A 34 -0.72 1.92 14.60
CA CYS A 34 -0.84 3.36 14.77
C CYS A 34 -1.32 3.73 16.18
N VAL A 35 -2.36 3.05 16.67
CA VAL A 35 -2.92 3.30 18.01
C VAL A 35 -1.90 2.91 19.08
N GLY A 36 -1.17 1.81 18.91
CA GLY A 36 -0.11 1.39 19.84
C GLY A 36 1.01 2.42 20.01
N ILE A 37 1.33 3.19 18.97
CA ILE A 37 2.39 4.20 19.00
C ILE A 37 1.88 5.57 19.46
N SER A 38 0.71 5.98 18.94
CA SER A 38 0.21 7.35 19.11
C SER A 38 -0.79 7.50 20.25
N GLN A 39 -1.45 6.42 20.66
CA GLN A 39 -2.60 6.39 21.57
C GLN A 39 -3.77 7.29 21.10
N ASN A 40 -3.84 7.66 19.82
CA ASN A 40 -4.86 8.53 19.25
C ASN A 40 -5.74 7.76 18.26
N THR A 41 -6.88 7.28 18.74
CA THR A 41 -7.81 6.47 17.94
C THR A 41 -8.39 7.23 16.76
N GLU A 42 -8.82 8.49 16.95
CA GLU A 42 -9.41 9.31 15.89
C GLU A 42 -8.42 9.55 14.73
N LEU A 43 -7.19 9.95 15.05
CA LEU A 43 -6.14 10.15 14.05
C LEU A 43 -5.81 8.85 13.31
N CYS A 44 -5.74 7.74 14.04
CA CYS A 44 -5.40 6.45 13.45
C CYS A 44 -6.52 5.88 12.58
N THR A 45 -7.79 6.08 12.94
CA THR A 45 -8.93 5.75 12.09
C THR A 45 -8.85 6.51 10.78
N CYS A 46 -8.67 7.84 10.82
CA CYS A 46 -8.56 8.64 9.61
C CYS A 46 -7.38 8.19 8.73
N LYS A 47 -6.21 7.96 9.33
CA LYS A 47 -5.02 7.55 8.56
C LYS A 47 -5.17 6.16 7.95
N ALA A 48 -5.79 5.21 8.65
CA ALA A 48 -6.06 3.89 8.12
C ALA A 48 -7.01 3.96 6.91
N GLU A 49 -8.07 4.76 6.99
CA GLU A 49 -9.00 4.97 5.87
C GLU A 49 -8.36 5.71 4.69
N ALA A 50 -7.58 6.75 4.96
CA ALA A 50 -6.88 7.50 3.91
C ALA A 50 -5.89 6.60 3.17
N ALA A 51 -5.14 5.76 3.89
CA ALA A 51 -4.15 4.86 3.29
C ALA A 51 -4.78 3.89 2.27
N MET A 52 -6.02 3.44 2.46
CA MET A 52 -6.75 2.58 1.50
C MET A 52 -6.90 3.21 0.10
N THR A 53 -6.82 4.53 0.02
CA THR A 53 -7.01 5.29 -1.23
C THR A 53 -5.73 5.92 -1.76
N LEU A 54 -4.75 6.13 -0.89
CA LEU A 54 -3.52 6.86 -1.21
C LEU A 54 -2.39 5.95 -1.70
N ILE A 55 -2.43 4.67 -1.35
CA ILE A 55 -1.34 3.72 -1.60
C ILE A 55 -1.90 2.35 -1.99
N ASP A 56 -1.05 1.49 -2.56
CA ASP A 56 -1.41 0.11 -2.92
C ASP A 56 -1.06 -0.90 -1.81
N GLU A 57 -1.48 -2.15 -1.99
CA GLU A 57 -1.26 -3.27 -1.06
C GLU A 57 0.23 -3.48 -0.72
N ARG A 58 1.11 -3.41 -1.73
CA ARG A 58 2.56 -3.56 -1.53
C ARG A 58 3.08 -2.43 -0.65
N PHE A 59 2.69 -1.20 -0.94
CA PHE A 59 3.19 -0.02 -0.26
C PHE A 59 2.61 0.11 1.15
N MET A 60 1.38 -0.35 1.39
CA MET A 60 0.82 -0.47 2.73
C MET A 60 1.71 -1.34 3.64
N SER A 61 2.25 -2.43 3.10
CA SER A 61 3.18 -3.29 3.85
C SER A 61 4.48 -2.56 4.21
N VAL A 62 5.01 -1.73 3.31
CA VAL A 62 6.20 -0.88 3.58
C VAL A 62 5.91 0.12 4.70
N VAL A 63 4.73 0.74 4.67
CA VAL A 63 4.30 1.72 5.69
C VAL A 63 4.16 1.06 7.06
N ILE A 64 3.47 -0.08 7.16
CA ILE A 64 3.31 -0.83 8.40
C ILE A 64 4.67 -1.27 8.96
N ALA A 65 5.55 -1.80 8.11
CA ALA A 65 6.90 -2.19 8.53
C ALA A 65 7.71 -1.00 9.09
N SER A 66 7.55 0.18 8.48
CA SER A 66 8.21 1.41 8.94
C SER A 66 7.64 1.89 10.28
N MET A 67 6.32 1.82 10.47
CA MET A 67 5.68 2.14 11.75
C MET A 67 6.17 1.22 12.88
N LYS A 68 6.46 -0.05 12.58
CA LYS A 68 7.04 -1.01 13.53
C LYS A 68 8.55 -0.81 13.81
N GLY A 69 9.14 0.29 13.32
CA GLY A 69 10.55 0.63 13.54
C GLY A 69 11.48 0.25 12.39
N GLY A 70 10.95 -0.26 11.27
CA GLY A 70 11.72 -0.46 10.04
C GLY A 70 12.01 0.84 9.30
N SER A 71 12.72 0.74 8.18
CA SER A 71 12.92 1.85 7.25
C SER A 71 12.57 1.41 5.83
N PRO A 72 11.91 2.26 5.02
CA PRO A 72 11.66 1.96 3.62
C PRO A 72 12.97 1.69 2.85
N ALA A 73 12.89 0.92 1.78
CA ALA A 73 14.01 0.80 0.85
C ALA A 73 14.28 2.16 0.18
N ALA A 74 15.51 2.38 -0.30
CA ALA A 74 15.89 3.64 -0.94
C ALA A 74 14.96 4.03 -2.11
N ALA A 75 14.50 3.05 -2.89
CA ALA A 75 13.58 3.25 -3.99
C ALA A 75 12.15 3.67 -3.55
N ASP A 76 11.79 3.46 -2.29
CA ASP A 76 10.47 3.75 -1.73
C ASP A 76 10.43 5.07 -0.94
N TYR A 77 11.57 5.74 -0.69
CA TYR A 77 11.61 6.93 0.17
C TYR A 77 10.75 8.10 -0.33
N ASP A 78 10.80 8.40 -1.63
CA ASP A 78 10.03 9.53 -2.18
C ASP A 78 8.52 9.25 -2.12
N ALA A 79 8.12 8.03 -2.44
CA ALA A 79 6.74 7.59 -2.31
C ALA A 79 6.28 7.62 -0.84
N TYR A 80 7.16 7.22 0.09
CA TYR A 80 6.84 7.18 1.51
C TYR A 80 6.64 8.58 2.06
N ASN A 81 7.56 9.50 1.77
CA ASN A 81 7.48 10.89 2.20
C ASN A 81 6.25 11.59 1.59
N THR A 82 5.95 11.29 0.32
CA THR A 82 4.72 11.78 -0.35
C THR A 82 3.47 11.27 0.35
N TYR A 83 3.41 9.98 0.69
CA TYR A 83 2.31 9.40 1.46
C TYR A 83 2.17 10.06 2.83
N VAL A 84 3.26 10.22 3.58
CA VAL A 84 3.25 10.87 4.90
C VAL A 84 2.68 12.29 4.79
N ALA A 85 3.16 13.09 3.84
CA ALA A 85 2.66 14.44 3.61
C ALA A 85 1.17 14.46 3.28
N LYS A 86 0.71 13.64 2.33
CA LYS A 86 -0.71 13.56 1.94
C LYS A 86 -1.60 13.08 3.10
N SER A 87 -1.19 12.02 3.81
CA SER A 87 -1.95 11.50 4.95
C SER A 87 -2.02 12.50 6.11
N ASN A 88 -1.02 13.39 6.25
CA ASN A 88 -1.07 14.49 7.20
C ASN A 88 -2.00 15.60 6.73
N GLN A 89 -1.94 16.01 5.46
CA GLN A 89 -2.87 17.01 4.91
C GLN A 89 -4.34 16.59 5.08
N VAL A 90 -4.65 15.31 4.91
CA VAL A 90 -6.01 14.78 5.08
C VAL A 90 -6.41 14.71 6.56
N CYS A 91 -5.58 14.08 7.40
CA CYS A 91 -5.99 13.70 8.76
C CYS A 91 -5.48 14.61 9.88
N LYS A 92 -4.54 15.50 9.55
CA LYS A 92 -3.92 16.45 10.48
C LYS A 92 -3.44 17.68 9.72
N PRO A 93 -4.35 18.47 9.12
CA PRO A 93 -4.00 19.56 8.20
C PRO A 93 -3.14 20.67 8.82
N ASN A 94 -3.06 20.73 10.15
CA ASN A 94 -2.27 21.71 10.90
C ASN A 94 -0.95 21.14 11.46
N TYR A 95 -0.43 20.06 10.86
CA TYR A 95 0.81 19.43 11.31
C TYR A 95 2.07 20.09 10.75
#